data_AF-A0A2H0W7L7-F1
#
_entry.id   AF-A0A2H0W7L7-F1
#
_cell.length_a   1.000
_cell.length_b   1.000
_cell.length_c   1.000
_cell.angle_alpha   90.00
_cell.angle_beta   90.00
_cell.angle_gamma   90.00
#
_symmetry.space_group_name_H-M   'P 1'
#
loop_
_entity.id
_entity.type
_entity.pdbx_description
1 polymer ?
#
loop_
_entity_poly.entity_id
_entity_poly.type
_entity_poly.pdbx_seq_one_letter_code
_entity_poly.pdbx_strand_id
1 'polypeptide(L)'
;MMRGKQKNEIRKRAFTLIELLIVILIVGILATIAIVSYGNMKERAKAAKMAADLKQIETAFHLWATSEGVSSWWQEDVWKAPTDEPTLDWLSKNTSLKEWLPSALNVDNNLYVYDNDLDTFDTSVNNCANGVIYAGVNLNIWDPTLISSAEALDKQIDNGDGPKCGKLVWDKTGTDGNFIGYKLGNNSSDL
;
A
#
# COMPACT_ATOMS: atom_id res chain seq x y z
N MET A 1 -69.99 -43.73 29.56
CA MET A 1 -69.36 -42.45 29.95
C MET A 1 -68.04 -42.32 29.20
N MET A 2 -67.69 -41.10 28.78
CA MET A 2 -66.67 -40.71 27.77
C MET A 2 -65.23 -41.19 28.01
N ARG A 3 -64.44 -41.35 26.93
CA ARG A 3 -63.34 -40.42 26.58
C ARG A 3 -62.70 -40.74 25.22
N GLY A 4 -63.02 -39.91 24.21
CA GLY A 4 -62.27 -39.88 22.95
C GLY A 4 -60.91 -39.23 23.17
N LYS A 5 -59.81 -39.95 22.90
CA LYS A 5 -58.45 -39.41 22.90
C LYS A 5 -58.27 -38.49 21.68
N GLN A 6 -58.05 -37.20 21.89
CA GLN A 6 -57.62 -36.29 20.83
C GLN A 6 -56.18 -36.62 20.42
N LYS A 7 -55.97 -36.98 19.15
CA LYS A 7 -54.65 -37.14 18.54
C LYS A 7 -54.12 -35.76 18.17
N ASN A 8 -53.02 -35.33 18.79
CA ASN A 8 -52.26 -34.16 18.35
C ASN A 8 -51.46 -34.52 17.09
N GLU A 9 -52.05 -34.28 15.93
CA GLU A 9 -51.34 -34.32 14.64
C GLU A 9 -50.45 -33.07 14.54
N ILE A 10 -49.13 -33.26 14.64
CA ILE A 10 -48.15 -32.20 14.42
C ILE A 10 -48.20 -31.82 12.94
N ARG A 11 -48.83 -30.70 12.61
CA ARG A 11 -48.87 -30.18 11.23
C ARG A 11 -47.45 -29.93 10.74
N LYS A 12 -46.98 -30.75 9.78
CA LYS A 12 -45.71 -30.51 9.08
C LYS A 12 -45.86 -29.23 8.26
N ARG A 13 -45.11 -28.19 8.61
CA ARG A 13 -45.02 -26.96 7.80
C ARG A 13 -44.21 -27.28 6.54
N ALA A 14 -44.84 -27.19 5.38
CA ALA A 14 -44.17 -27.28 4.09
C ALA A 14 -43.83 -25.87 3.61
N PHE A 15 -42.60 -25.68 3.15
CA PHE A 15 -42.13 -24.42 2.57
C PHE A 15 -42.83 -24.16 1.24
N THR A 16 -43.25 -22.93 0.98
CA THR A 16 -43.86 -22.57 -0.30
C THR A 16 -42.76 -22.25 -1.34
N LEU A 17 -43.05 -22.52 -2.62
CA LEU A 17 -42.14 -22.16 -3.71
C LEU A 17 -41.90 -20.64 -3.78
N ILE A 18 -42.92 -19.84 -3.42
CA ILE A 18 -42.81 -18.38 -3.41
C ILE A 18 -41.89 -17.87 -2.30
N GLU A 19 -41.91 -18.50 -1.11
CA GLU A 19 -40.95 -18.17 -0.05
C GLU A 19 -39.51 -18.43 -0.50
N LEU A 20 -39.26 -19.56 -1.16
CA LEU A 20 -37.93 -19.87 -1.68
C LEU A 20 -37.51 -18.90 -2.80
N LEU A 21 -38.44 -18.52 -3.68
CA LEU A 21 -38.19 -17.58 -4.78
C LEU A 21 -37.83 -16.18 -4.28
N ILE A 22 -38.51 -15.68 -3.26
CA ILE A 22 -38.21 -14.37 -2.66
C ILE A 22 -36.83 -14.40 -1.98
N VAL A 23 -36.47 -15.50 -1.34
CA VAL A 23 -35.15 -15.64 -0.68
C VAL A 23 -34.01 -15.56 -1.70
N ILE A 24 -34.07 -16.32 -2.79
CA ILE A 24 -33.01 -16.26 -3.81
C ILE A 24 -32.95 -14.90 -4.51
N LEU A 25 -34.09 -14.23 -4.68
CA LEU A 25 -34.17 -12.87 -5.22
C LEU A 25 -33.42 -11.89 -4.31
N ILE A 26 -33.70 -11.91 -3.00
CA ILE A 26 -33.07 -11.02 -2.03
C ILE A 26 -31.57 -11.32 -1.93
N VAL A 27 -31.17 -12.61 -1.85
CA VAL A 27 -29.76 -13.01 -1.82
C VAL A 27 -29.03 -12.56 -3.09
N GLY A 28 -29.66 -12.64 -4.26
CA GLY A 28 -29.11 -12.16 -5.52
C GLY A 28 -28.82 -10.65 -5.51
N ILE A 29 -29.75 -9.85 -4.98
CA ILE A 29 -29.57 -8.39 -4.85
C ILE A 29 -28.46 -8.05 -3.84
N LEU A 30 -28.42 -8.72 -2.70
CA LEU A 30 -27.38 -8.49 -1.69
C LEU A 30 -25.99 -8.90 -2.21
N ALA A 31 -25.90 -9.99 -2.98
CA ALA A 31 -24.64 -10.47 -3.53
C ALA A 31 -24.00 -9.49 -4.53
N THR A 32 -24.80 -8.85 -5.40
CA THR A 32 -24.25 -7.89 -6.38
C THR A 32 -23.67 -6.64 -5.71
N ILE A 33 -24.35 -6.10 -4.69
CA ILE A 33 -23.85 -4.96 -3.90
C ILE A 33 -22.55 -5.33 -3.17
N ALA A 34 -22.49 -6.52 -2.59
CA ALA A 34 -21.32 -7.00 -1.87
C ALA A 34 -20.08 -7.11 -2.77
N ILE A 35 -20.22 -7.60 -4.01
CA ILE A 35 -19.12 -7.77 -4.96
C ILE A 35 -18.46 -6.43 -5.31
N VAL A 36 -19.27 -5.42 -5.65
CA VAL A 36 -18.73 -4.08 -6.02
C VAL A 36 -18.04 -3.43 -4.82
N SER A 37 -18.63 -3.54 -3.63
CA SER A 37 -18.03 -3.01 -2.41
C SER A 37 -16.70 -3.69 -2.05
N TYR A 38 -16.60 -5.01 -2.27
CA TYR A 38 -15.41 -5.80 -1.93
C TYR A 38 -14.15 -5.36 -2.69
N GLY A 39 -14.26 -5.04 -3.98
CA GLY A 39 -13.13 -4.54 -4.78
C GLY A 39 -12.51 -3.28 -4.18
N ASN A 40 -13.34 -2.27 -3.91
CA ASN A 40 -12.92 -0.99 -3.33
C ASN A 40 -12.33 -1.16 -1.91
N MET A 41 -12.90 -2.05 -1.10
CA MET A 41 -12.35 -2.35 0.24
C MET A 41 -10.97 -2.99 0.17
N LYS A 42 -10.74 -3.89 -0.79
CA LYS A 42 -9.46 -4.58 -0.97
C LYS A 42 -8.35 -3.58 -1.35
N GLU A 43 -8.60 -2.66 -2.27
CA GLU A 43 -7.63 -1.64 -2.67
C GLU A 43 -7.29 -0.69 -1.51
N ARG A 44 -8.29 -0.24 -0.76
CA ARG A 44 -8.07 0.59 0.45
C ARG A 44 -7.27 -0.14 1.52
N ALA A 45 -7.53 -1.43 1.73
CA ALA A 45 -6.79 -2.25 2.68
C ALA A 45 -5.33 -2.44 2.26
N LYS A 46 -5.06 -2.63 0.96
CA LYS A 46 -3.69 -2.65 0.42
C LYS A 46 -2.98 -1.33 0.65
N ALA A 47 -3.61 -0.21 0.29
CA ALA A 47 -3.05 1.12 0.50
C ALA A 47 -2.77 1.39 1.99
N ALA A 48 -3.69 1.03 2.90
CA ALA A 48 -3.48 1.19 4.33
C ALA A 48 -2.31 0.37 4.87
N LYS A 49 -2.16 -0.88 4.38
CA LYS A 49 -1.00 -1.71 4.71
C LYS A 49 0.29 -1.09 4.21
N MET A 50 0.33 -0.66 2.94
CA MET A 50 1.51 -0.01 2.36
C MET A 50 1.88 1.26 3.12
N ALA A 51 0.90 2.08 3.48
CA ALA A 51 1.15 3.29 4.26
C ALA A 51 1.77 2.99 5.63
N ALA A 52 1.30 1.94 6.30
CA ALA A 52 1.86 1.50 7.58
C ALA A 52 3.28 0.94 7.42
N ASP A 53 3.52 0.15 6.36
CA ASP A 53 4.83 -0.42 6.05
C ASP A 53 5.84 0.69 5.70
N LEU A 54 5.47 1.66 4.85
CA LEU A 54 6.31 2.80 4.46
C LEU A 54 6.71 3.66 5.66
N LYS A 55 5.76 4.01 6.54
CA LYS A 55 6.06 4.80 7.75
C LYS A 55 7.01 4.07 8.71
N GLN A 56 6.88 2.74 8.81
CA GLN A 56 7.79 1.91 9.59
C GLN A 56 9.19 1.90 8.99
N ILE A 57 9.30 1.77 7.67
CA ILE A 57 10.56 1.82 6.95
C ILE A 57 11.22 3.19 7.12
N GLU A 58 10.48 4.28 6.90
CA GLU A 58 10.94 5.65 7.10
C GLU A 58 11.52 5.84 8.52
N THR A 59 10.76 5.43 9.53
CA THR A 59 11.22 5.51 10.93
C THR A 59 12.50 4.70 11.14
N ALA A 60 12.60 3.49 10.58
CA ALA A 60 13.79 2.66 10.67
C ALA A 60 15.01 3.34 10.01
N PHE A 61 14.82 3.96 8.85
CA PHE A 61 15.85 4.70 8.14
C PHE A 61 16.34 5.93 8.93
N HIS A 62 15.45 6.73 9.52
CA HIS A 62 15.86 7.86 10.36
C HIS A 62 16.59 7.40 11.64
N LEU A 63 16.14 6.32 12.28
CA LEU A 63 16.81 5.76 13.45
C LEU A 63 18.20 5.22 13.09
N TRP A 64 18.30 4.53 11.96
CA TRP A 64 19.57 4.05 11.44
C TRP A 64 20.54 5.20 11.16
N ALA A 65 20.09 6.23 10.45
CA ALA A 65 20.87 7.44 10.16
C ALA A 65 21.33 8.15 11.45
N THR A 66 20.44 8.27 12.43
CA THR A 66 20.76 8.84 13.74
C THR A 66 21.82 8.00 14.48
N SER A 67 21.72 6.67 14.40
CA SER A 67 22.65 5.76 15.09
C SER A 67 24.07 5.78 14.51
N GLU A 68 24.19 5.98 13.19
CA GLU A 68 25.47 6.09 12.48
C GLU A 68 26.02 7.53 12.55
N GLY A 69 25.23 8.48 13.05
CA GLY A 69 25.62 9.88 13.20
C GLY A 69 25.80 10.60 11.86
N VAL A 70 25.13 10.13 10.80
CA VAL A 70 25.17 10.77 9.49
C VAL A 70 24.25 11.99 9.47
N SER A 71 24.63 13.01 8.70
CA SER A 71 23.82 14.23 8.51
C SER A 71 23.06 14.25 7.19
N SER A 72 23.30 13.26 6.34
CA SER A 72 22.68 13.10 5.04
C SER A 72 22.43 11.63 4.76
N TRP A 73 21.44 11.34 3.92
CA TRP A 73 21.19 9.99 3.41
C TRP A 73 22.40 9.43 2.65
N TRP A 74 22.59 8.11 2.71
CA TRP A 74 23.66 7.44 1.97
C TRP A 74 23.37 7.44 0.47
N GLN A 75 24.36 7.78 -0.35
CA GLN A 75 24.25 7.51 -1.79
C GLN A 75 24.24 5.99 -2.00
N GLU A 76 23.44 5.51 -2.95
CA GLU A 76 23.27 4.07 -3.19
C GLU A 76 24.58 3.36 -3.59
N ASP A 77 25.43 4.05 -4.35
CA ASP A 77 26.75 3.60 -4.80
C ASP A 77 27.71 3.23 -3.65
N VAL A 78 27.48 3.76 -2.45
CA VAL A 78 28.36 3.53 -1.28
C VAL A 78 28.39 2.04 -0.91
N TRP A 79 27.28 1.33 -1.10
CA TRP A 79 27.18 -0.08 -0.71
C TRP A 79 27.65 -1.05 -1.79
N LYS A 80 27.90 -0.59 -3.03
CA LYS A 80 28.33 -1.42 -4.16
C LYS A 80 27.42 -2.65 -4.34
N ALA A 81 26.12 -2.42 -4.29
CA ALA A 81 25.13 -3.48 -4.46
C ALA A 81 25.23 -4.09 -5.88
N PRO A 82 24.70 -5.30 -6.10
CA PRO A 82 24.69 -5.94 -7.42
C PRO A 82 23.86 -5.20 -8.47
N THR A 83 22.95 -4.35 -8.03
CA THR A 83 22.08 -3.46 -8.83
C THR A 83 22.39 -2.03 -8.44
N ASP A 84 22.18 -1.10 -9.38
CA ASP A 84 22.38 0.33 -9.14
C ASP A 84 21.47 0.80 -7.98
N GLU A 85 20.21 0.34 -7.97
CA GLU A 85 19.28 0.57 -6.86
C GLU A 85 19.19 -0.65 -5.91
N PRO A 86 19.68 -0.60 -4.67
CA PRO A 86 19.63 -1.73 -3.74
C PRO A 86 18.23 -1.97 -3.15
N THR A 87 17.81 -3.24 -3.12
CA THR A 87 16.57 -3.62 -2.44
C THR A 87 16.69 -3.51 -0.92
N LEU A 88 15.58 -3.25 -0.24
CA LEU A 88 15.52 -3.23 1.22
C LEU A 88 15.93 -4.58 1.84
N ASP A 89 15.60 -5.69 1.18
CA ASP A 89 16.08 -7.03 1.56
C ASP A 89 17.61 -7.09 1.56
N TRP A 90 18.23 -6.61 0.47
CA TRP A 90 19.67 -6.60 0.33
C TRP A 90 20.31 -5.68 1.38
N LEU A 91 19.79 -4.47 1.58
CA LEU A 91 20.27 -3.56 2.62
C LEU A 91 20.19 -4.20 4.00
N SER A 92 19.05 -4.82 4.35
CA SER A 92 18.89 -5.49 5.64
C SER A 92 19.89 -6.63 5.88
N LYS A 93 20.40 -7.27 4.82
CA LYS A 93 21.37 -8.38 4.93
C LYS A 93 22.82 -7.91 4.97
N ASN A 94 23.10 -6.72 4.42
CA ASN A 94 24.47 -6.23 4.21
C ASN A 94 24.81 -4.97 5.02
N THR A 95 23.83 -4.37 5.71
CA THR A 95 24.02 -3.20 6.57
C THR A 95 23.39 -3.38 7.96
N SER A 96 23.61 -2.42 8.86
CA SER A 96 22.98 -2.36 10.19
C SER A 96 21.49 -2.01 10.17
N LEU A 97 20.90 -1.74 8.98
CA LEU A 97 19.48 -1.37 8.84
C LEU A 97 18.52 -2.40 9.45
N LYS A 98 18.87 -3.70 9.41
CA LYS A 98 18.04 -4.77 9.98
C LYS A 98 17.78 -4.63 11.48
N GLU A 99 18.68 -3.98 12.22
CA GLU A 99 18.49 -3.74 13.66
C GLU A 99 17.35 -2.76 13.93
N TRP A 100 17.02 -1.93 12.93
CA TRP A 100 16.02 -0.86 13.03
C TRP A 100 14.70 -1.23 12.35
N LEU A 101 14.69 -2.24 11.47
CA LEU A 101 13.48 -2.70 10.79
C LEU A 101 12.57 -3.52 11.73
N PRO A 102 11.26 -3.25 11.75
CA PRO A 102 10.34 -4.03 12.57
C PRO A 102 10.17 -5.44 12.01
N SER A 103 10.18 -6.44 12.90
CA SER A 103 10.08 -7.86 12.50
C SER A 103 8.76 -8.24 11.81
N ALA A 104 7.73 -7.39 11.91
CA ALA A 104 6.44 -7.59 11.23
C ALA A 104 6.44 -7.14 9.77
N LEU A 105 7.47 -6.39 9.34
CA LEU A 105 7.61 -5.92 7.97
C LEU A 105 8.12 -7.07 7.09
N ASN A 106 7.41 -7.33 5.99
CA ASN A 106 7.89 -8.28 4.99
C ASN A 106 8.86 -7.57 4.04
N VAL A 107 10.16 -7.72 4.29
CA VAL A 107 11.23 -7.18 3.45
C VAL A 107 11.69 -8.14 2.36
N ASP A 108 11.40 -9.44 2.48
CA ASP A 108 12.00 -10.51 1.69
C ASP A 108 11.58 -10.54 0.21
N ASN A 109 10.56 -9.77 -0.17
CA ASN A 109 9.99 -9.79 -1.52
C ASN A 109 10.70 -8.85 -2.51
N ASN A 110 11.82 -8.21 -2.14
CA ASN A 110 12.51 -7.20 -2.97
C ASN A 110 11.58 -6.06 -3.45
N LEU A 111 10.51 -5.81 -2.70
CA LEU A 111 9.45 -4.89 -3.10
C LEU A 111 9.89 -3.43 -3.01
N TYR A 112 10.61 -3.11 -1.94
CA TYR A 112 11.10 -1.77 -1.64
C TYR A 112 12.54 -1.66 -2.12
N VAL A 113 12.81 -0.63 -2.88
CA VAL A 113 14.11 -0.34 -3.46
C VAL A 113 14.51 1.05 -3.01
N TYR A 114 15.70 1.15 -2.41
CA TYR A 114 16.24 2.43 -2.00
C TYR A 114 16.94 3.06 -3.20
N ASP A 115 16.67 4.34 -3.42
CA ASP A 115 17.19 5.11 -4.54
C ASP A 115 17.68 6.47 -4.02
N ASN A 116 18.98 6.69 -4.21
CA ASN A 116 19.64 7.96 -3.93
C ASN A 116 20.85 8.15 -4.84
N ASP A 117 20.59 8.47 -6.10
CA ASP A 117 21.60 8.81 -7.11
C ASP A 117 21.84 10.35 -7.23
N LEU A 118 21.18 11.14 -6.38
CA LEU A 118 21.18 12.62 -6.36
C LEU A 118 20.58 13.28 -7.62
N ASP A 119 19.82 12.53 -8.42
CA ASP A 119 19.08 13.11 -9.52
C ASP A 119 17.94 14.03 -9.03
N THR A 120 17.40 14.84 -9.95
CA THR A 120 16.35 15.80 -9.67
C THR A 120 15.16 15.54 -10.56
N PHE A 121 14.04 15.09 -10.00
CA PHE A 121 12.81 14.91 -10.77
C PHE A 121 12.09 16.26 -10.95
N ASP A 122 11.99 16.70 -12.21
CA ASP A 122 11.22 17.89 -12.58
C ASP A 122 9.72 17.56 -12.64
N THR A 123 9.00 17.94 -11.57
CA THR A 123 7.54 17.81 -11.50
C THR A 123 6.79 19.09 -11.86
N SER A 124 7.49 20.13 -12.36
CA SER A 124 6.88 21.42 -12.75
C SER A 124 5.84 21.28 -13.88
N VAL A 125 5.88 20.16 -14.61
CA VAL A 125 4.93 19.83 -15.69
C VAL A 125 3.54 19.40 -15.20
N ASN A 126 3.30 19.21 -13.88
CA ASN A 126 2.07 18.58 -13.37
C ASN A 126 1.12 19.47 -12.55
N ASN A 127 1.31 20.79 -12.54
CA ASN A 127 0.44 21.75 -11.82
C ASN A 127 0.19 21.38 -10.35
N CYS A 128 1.18 20.74 -9.70
CA CYS A 128 1.18 20.54 -8.25
C CYS A 128 1.07 21.91 -7.57
N ALA A 129 0.32 21.99 -6.47
CA ALA A 129 0.29 23.20 -5.67
C ALA A 129 1.70 23.49 -5.14
N ASN A 130 2.36 24.48 -5.77
CA ASN A 130 3.78 24.85 -5.66
C ASN A 130 4.70 23.98 -6.54
N GLY A 131 5.36 24.59 -7.53
CA GLY A 131 6.37 23.96 -8.39
C GLY A 131 7.64 23.57 -7.62
N VAL A 132 7.54 22.50 -6.83
CA VAL A 132 8.67 21.92 -6.08
C VAL A 132 9.40 20.95 -7.01
N ILE A 133 10.72 21.15 -7.13
CA ILE A 133 11.66 20.24 -7.78
C ILE A 133 11.98 19.16 -6.74
N TYR A 134 11.71 17.89 -7.06
CA TYR A 134 11.96 16.79 -6.13
C TYR A 134 13.27 16.10 -6.48
N ALA A 135 14.35 16.73 -6.05
CA ALA A 135 15.61 16.06 -5.82
C ALA A 135 15.49 15.46 -4.42
N GLY A 136 15.52 14.13 -4.25
CA GLY A 136 15.12 13.50 -2.99
C GLY A 136 15.54 12.04 -2.89
N VAL A 137 15.82 11.57 -1.68
CA VAL A 137 16.02 10.15 -1.42
C VAL A 137 14.68 9.44 -1.41
N ASN A 138 14.55 8.44 -2.28
CA ASN A 138 13.30 7.75 -2.53
C ASN A 138 13.38 6.29 -2.07
N LEU A 139 12.22 5.80 -1.67
CA LEU A 139 11.93 4.38 -1.58
C LEU A 139 10.95 4.04 -2.72
N ASN A 140 11.47 3.40 -3.75
CA ASN A 140 10.73 2.98 -4.92
C ASN A 140 10.07 1.62 -4.67
N ILE A 141 8.82 1.50 -5.11
CA ILE A 141 8.01 0.29 -4.97
C ILE A 141 7.73 -0.27 -6.36
N TRP A 142 8.40 -1.37 -6.69
CA TRP A 142 8.34 -1.99 -8.02
C TRP A 142 7.34 -3.16 -8.01
N ASP A 143 6.05 -2.88 -7.78
CA ASP A 143 4.97 -3.87 -7.92
C ASP A 143 3.81 -3.33 -8.76
N PRO A 144 3.59 -3.88 -9.98
CA PRO A 144 2.54 -3.42 -10.88
C PRO A 144 1.12 -3.68 -10.33
N THR A 145 0.96 -4.57 -9.35
CA THR A 145 -0.34 -4.83 -8.71
C THR A 145 -0.71 -3.75 -7.69
N LEU A 146 0.28 -3.00 -7.19
CA LEU A 146 0.07 -1.95 -6.19
C LEU A 146 -0.24 -0.59 -6.82
N ILE A 147 0.08 -0.38 -8.10
CA ILE A 147 -0.22 0.88 -8.81
C ILE A 147 -1.73 1.20 -8.84
N SER A 148 -2.58 0.16 -8.85
CA SER A 148 -4.03 0.30 -8.73
C SER A 148 -4.45 0.99 -7.43
N SER A 149 -3.65 0.81 -6.36
CA SER A 149 -3.89 1.37 -5.03
C SER A 149 -3.12 2.66 -4.78
N ALA A 150 -2.32 3.15 -5.74
CA ALA A 150 -1.45 4.32 -5.57
C ALA A 150 -2.23 5.60 -5.23
N GLU A 151 -3.37 5.84 -5.88
CA GLU A 151 -4.24 6.99 -5.59
C GLU A 151 -4.87 6.91 -4.19
N ALA A 152 -5.25 5.69 -3.76
CA ALA A 152 -5.76 5.47 -2.41
C ALA A 152 -4.67 5.60 -1.34
N LEU A 153 -3.42 5.35 -1.71
CA LEU A 153 -2.23 5.51 -0.88
C LEU A 153 -1.85 7.00 -0.75
N ASP A 154 -1.83 7.71 -1.88
CA ASP A 154 -1.63 9.17 -1.98
C ASP A 154 -2.59 9.90 -1.06
N LYS A 155 -3.89 9.62 -1.15
CA LYS A 155 -4.90 10.20 -0.26
C LYS A 155 -4.64 9.98 1.23
N GLN A 156 -3.97 8.89 1.61
CA GLN A 156 -3.67 8.56 3.02
C GLN A 156 -2.36 9.17 3.52
N ILE A 157 -1.40 9.36 2.64
CA ILE A 157 -0.04 9.79 2.99
C ILE A 157 0.15 11.29 2.70
N ASP A 158 -0.45 11.78 1.62
CA ASP A 158 -0.06 12.99 0.93
C ASP A 158 -1.26 13.81 0.43
N ASN A 159 -2.37 13.74 1.16
CA ASN A 159 -3.61 14.49 0.91
C ASN A 159 -4.29 14.27 -0.45
N GLY A 160 -3.75 13.41 -1.33
CA GLY A 160 -4.34 13.13 -2.63
C GLY A 160 -4.14 14.27 -3.63
N ASP A 161 -3.00 14.95 -3.58
CA ASP A 161 -2.69 16.09 -4.44
C ASP A 161 -2.27 15.66 -5.86
N GLY A 162 -2.07 14.36 -6.09
CA GLY A 162 -1.99 13.75 -7.41
C GLY A 162 -0.69 12.98 -7.66
N PRO A 163 -0.54 12.41 -8.86
CA PRO A 163 0.51 11.43 -9.16
C PRO A 163 1.96 11.93 -9.04
N LYS A 164 2.23 13.23 -9.14
CA LYS A 164 3.63 13.72 -9.22
C LYS A 164 3.91 14.80 -8.19
N CYS A 165 3.20 14.75 -7.07
CA CYS A 165 3.21 15.79 -6.06
C CYS A 165 3.54 15.20 -4.67
N GLY A 166 3.95 16.07 -3.75
CA GLY A 166 4.26 15.79 -2.34
C GLY A 166 5.21 14.63 -2.02
N LYS A 167 4.97 13.99 -0.87
CA LYS A 167 5.73 12.87 -0.31
C LYS A 167 5.58 11.56 -1.09
N LEU A 168 4.46 11.37 -1.79
CA LEU A 168 4.19 10.14 -2.53
C LEU A 168 3.95 10.43 -4.02
N VAL A 169 4.87 9.98 -4.85
CA VAL A 169 4.76 10.08 -6.30
C VAL A 169 4.43 8.72 -6.92
N TRP A 170 3.70 8.70 -8.02
CA TRP A 170 3.34 7.50 -8.76
C TRP A 170 3.02 7.82 -10.23
N ASP A 171 3.33 6.89 -11.14
CA ASP A 171 2.95 7.01 -12.54
C ASP A 171 2.36 5.69 -13.05
N LYS A 172 1.21 5.78 -13.74
CA LYS A 172 0.49 4.66 -14.36
C LYS A 172 0.80 4.50 -15.86
N THR A 173 1.51 5.46 -16.45
CA THR A 173 1.57 5.69 -17.90
C THR A 173 2.94 6.14 -18.42
N GLY A 174 3.93 6.29 -17.56
CA GLY A 174 5.26 6.80 -17.90
C GLY A 174 6.10 5.85 -18.76
N THR A 175 7.14 6.40 -19.39
CA THR A 175 8.17 5.65 -20.14
C THR A 175 8.93 4.64 -19.27
N ASP A 176 8.94 4.87 -17.95
CA ASP A 176 9.67 4.09 -16.95
C ASP A 176 8.81 2.98 -16.33
N GLY A 177 7.56 2.83 -16.80
CA GLY A 177 6.62 1.82 -16.32
C GLY A 177 5.80 2.27 -15.11
N ASN A 178 5.13 1.30 -14.47
CA ASN A 178 4.32 1.55 -13.28
C ASN A 178 5.24 1.68 -12.06
N PHE A 179 5.36 2.88 -11.49
CA PHE A 179 6.17 3.10 -10.30
C PHE A 179 5.39 3.84 -9.20
N ILE A 180 5.80 3.61 -7.95
CA ILE A 180 5.40 4.40 -6.78
C ILE A 180 6.69 4.75 -6.04
N GLY A 181 6.98 6.03 -5.88
CA GLY A 181 8.10 6.55 -5.11
C GLY A 181 7.62 7.18 -3.81
N TYR A 182 8.28 6.85 -2.70
CA TYR A 182 8.02 7.42 -1.39
C TYR A 182 9.24 8.17 -0.88
N LYS A 183 9.09 9.45 -0.55
CA LYS A 183 10.23 10.26 -0.08
C LYS A 183 10.54 9.99 1.39
N LEU A 184 11.80 9.67 1.64
CA LEU A 184 12.33 9.50 2.99
C LEU A 184 12.70 10.84 3.63
N GLY A 185 13.06 11.85 2.83
CA GLY A 185 13.43 13.20 3.29
C GLY A 185 12.63 14.30 2.60
N ASN A 186 12.85 15.55 3.05
CA ASN A 186 12.19 16.72 2.46
C ASN A 186 12.92 17.24 1.20
N ASN A 187 14.23 16.98 1.06
CA ASN A 187 15.11 17.45 -0.02
C ASN A 187 16.11 16.34 -0.45
N SER A 188 17.01 16.64 -1.40
CA SER A 188 17.88 15.66 -2.09
C SER A 188 18.92 14.96 -1.24
N SER A 189 19.19 15.47 -0.06
CA SER A 189 20.24 14.94 0.80
C SER A 189 20.01 15.17 2.28
N ASP A 190 19.00 15.96 2.67
CA ASP A 190 18.75 16.29 4.07
C ASP A 190 17.90 15.19 4.76
N LEU A 191 18.34 14.80 5.97
CA LEU A 191 17.62 13.90 6.89
C LEU A 191 16.41 14.55 7.56
#